data_AF-A0A8T5HK92-F1
#
_entry.id   AF-A0A8T5HK92-F1
#
_cell.length_a   1.000
_cell.length_b   1.000
_cell.length_c   1.000
_cell.angle_alpha   90.00
_cell.angle_beta   90.00
_cell.angle_gamma   90.00
#
_symmetry.space_group_name_H-M   'P 1'
#
loop_
_entity.id
_entity.type
_entity.pdbx_description
1 polymer ?
#
loop_
_entity_poly.entity_id
_entity_poly.type
_entity_poly.pdbx_seq_one_letter_code
_entity_poly.pdbx_strand_id
1 'polypeptide(L)'
;MNNCPMCERKFKKLDDFPQVYLENFERNKLPPDLVLPYNNMNEIFVSQGTNLGNPIAPQEVVESLKNNQDIEYDGWIWRIDEQISKNSYSYLRRKKNNIDSVLKEIDPYLTKLKNMVGRQVKSIELLPEIKKHWHDDTSFEIPNTTHNLHFIYENPEENSNDEEKLRKATIYISGTNLPPVINDCPIIGTLFYYGRLNEM
;
A
#
# COMPACT_ATOMS: atom_id res chain seq x y z
N MET A 1 7.68 -7.58 -29.59
CA MET A 1 8.30 -6.24 -29.61
C MET A 1 8.17 -5.64 -28.22
N ASN A 2 9.14 -4.85 -27.73
CA ASN A 2 9.01 -4.14 -26.44
C ASN A 2 8.18 -2.84 -26.54
N ASN A 3 7.67 -2.52 -27.74
CA ASN A 3 6.85 -1.37 -28.03
C ASN A 3 5.51 -1.82 -28.64
N CYS A 4 4.48 -1.00 -28.45
CA CYS A 4 3.20 -1.15 -29.12
C CYS A 4 3.38 -1.04 -30.64
N PRO A 5 2.90 -2.02 -31.43
CA PRO A 5 3.07 -1.99 -32.89
C PRO A 5 2.26 -0.87 -33.58
N MET A 6 1.26 -0.31 -32.90
CA MET A 6 0.39 0.74 -33.44
C MET A 6 0.85 2.18 -33.13
N CYS A 7 1.45 2.40 -31.96
CA CYS A 7 1.80 3.74 -31.48
C CYS A 7 3.25 3.87 -30.99
N GLU A 8 4.05 2.81 -31.16
CA GLU A 8 5.47 2.73 -30.78
C GLU A 8 5.76 2.98 -29.28
N ARG A 9 4.72 3.11 -28.45
CA ARG A 9 4.84 3.30 -27.00
C ARG A 9 5.54 2.09 -26.37
N LYS A 10 6.59 2.33 -25.59
CA LYS A 10 7.28 1.30 -24.80
C LYS A 10 6.34 0.65 -23.78
N PHE A 11 6.37 -0.67 -23.69
CA PHE A 11 5.67 -1.43 -22.64
C PHE A 11 6.51 -1.47 -21.35
N LYS A 12 6.00 -0.82 -20.31
CA LYS A 12 6.64 -0.60 -19.02
C LYS A 12 5.91 -1.25 -17.84
N LYS A 13 4.60 -1.49 -17.96
CA LYS A 13 3.72 -1.96 -16.88
C LYS A 13 2.99 -3.25 -17.27
N LEU A 14 2.28 -3.88 -16.33
CA LEU A 14 1.46 -5.08 -16.59
C LEU A 14 0.32 -4.80 -17.58
N ASP A 15 -0.42 -3.71 -17.39
CA ASP A 15 -1.58 -3.30 -18.20
C ASP A 15 -1.22 -2.71 -19.57
N ASP A 16 0.07 -2.56 -19.84
CA ASP A 16 0.57 -2.23 -21.16
C ASP A 16 0.44 -3.40 -22.14
N PHE A 17 0.39 -4.64 -21.64
CA PHE A 17 0.21 -5.84 -22.43
C PHE A 17 -1.25 -6.28 -22.41
N PRO A 18 -1.84 -6.75 -23.53
CA PRO A 18 -3.18 -7.32 -23.52
C PRO A 18 -3.21 -8.66 -22.75
N GLN A 19 -2.15 -9.45 -22.86
CA GLN A 19 -2.00 -10.75 -22.21
C GLN A 19 -0.63 -10.90 -21.58
N VAL A 20 -0.57 -11.76 -20.58
CA VAL A 20 0.66 -12.06 -19.85
C VAL A 20 0.67 -13.53 -19.47
N TYR A 21 1.84 -14.15 -19.56
CA TYR A 21 2.07 -15.48 -18.98
C TYR A 21 2.76 -15.29 -17.63
N LEU A 22 2.13 -15.75 -16.56
CA LEU A 22 2.66 -15.62 -15.20
C LEU A 22 3.58 -16.80 -14.90
N GLU A 23 4.89 -16.57 -14.93
CA GLU A 23 5.92 -17.59 -14.71
C GLU A 23 5.96 -18.01 -13.24
N ASN A 24 5.99 -17.03 -12.34
CA ASN A 24 6.12 -17.27 -10.91
C ASN A 24 5.49 -16.14 -10.10
N PHE A 25 5.07 -16.47 -8.88
CA PHE A 25 4.66 -15.49 -7.87
C PHE A 25 5.27 -15.85 -6.52
N GLU A 26 6.21 -15.02 -6.07
CA GLU A 26 6.83 -15.14 -4.75
C GLU A 26 6.01 -14.36 -3.75
N ARG A 27 5.37 -15.07 -2.81
CA ARG A 27 4.62 -14.43 -1.73
C ARG A 27 5.47 -14.34 -0.48
N ASN A 28 5.64 -13.13 0.03
CA ASN A 28 6.33 -12.90 1.30
C ASN A 28 5.37 -13.08 2.47
N LYS A 29 5.86 -13.72 3.53
CA LYS A 29 5.17 -13.72 4.82
C LYS A 29 5.47 -12.38 5.50
N LEU A 30 4.42 -11.64 5.83
CA LEU A 30 4.58 -10.45 6.66
C LEU A 30 4.68 -10.87 8.14
N PRO A 31 5.65 -10.33 8.89
CA PRO A 31 5.73 -10.60 10.31
C PRO A 31 4.52 -9.99 11.05
N PRO A 32 3.99 -10.65 12.09
CA PRO A 32 2.82 -10.14 12.83
C PRO A 32 3.11 -8.84 13.60
N ASP A 33 4.38 -8.56 13.90
CA ASP A 33 4.88 -7.32 14.52
C ASP A 33 5.29 -6.26 13.49
N LEU A 34 5.05 -6.48 12.19
CA LEU A 34 5.34 -5.52 11.15
C LEU A 34 4.54 -4.22 11.36
N VAL A 35 5.29 -3.13 11.47
CA VAL A 35 4.72 -1.78 11.49
C VAL A 35 4.61 -1.30 10.06
N LEU A 36 3.39 -1.18 9.55
CA LEU A 36 3.15 -0.60 8.23
C LEU A 36 3.45 0.91 8.26
N PRO A 37 4.09 1.46 7.21
CA PRO A 37 4.33 2.89 7.10
C PRO A 37 2.99 3.62 7.01
N TYR A 38 2.72 4.47 7.99
CA TYR A 38 1.52 5.27 8.05
C TYR A 38 1.85 6.70 7.64
N ASN A 39 1.25 7.19 6.56
CA ASN A 39 1.34 8.60 6.20
C ASN A 39 0.31 9.38 7.02
N ASN A 40 0.76 9.87 8.18
CA ASN A 40 0.44 11.17 8.78
C ASN A 40 -0.98 11.74 8.59
N MET A 41 -2.03 10.96 8.85
CA MET A 41 -3.26 11.53 9.42
C MET A 41 -3.24 11.27 10.92
N ASN A 42 -2.26 11.86 11.62
CA ASN A 42 -2.44 12.07 13.04
C ASN A 42 -3.52 13.13 13.18
N GLU A 43 -4.66 12.73 13.72
CA GLU A 43 -5.67 13.71 14.13
C GLU A 43 -5.16 14.38 15.40
N ILE A 44 -5.04 15.71 15.38
CA ILE A 44 -4.61 16.51 16.53
C ILE A 44 -5.86 16.86 17.34
N PHE A 45 -5.84 16.48 18.60
CA PHE A 45 -6.84 16.86 19.60
C PHE A 45 -6.22 17.79 20.62
N VAL A 46 -7.06 18.55 21.33
CA VAL A 46 -6.63 19.47 22.38
C VAL A 46 -7.33 19.18 23.70
N SER A 47 -6.72 19.62 24.81
CA SER A 47 -7.35 19.60 26.14
C SER A 47 -8.61 20.47 26.20
N GLN A 48 -9.56 20.10 27.07
CA GLN A 48 -10.74 20.91 27.36
C GLN A 48 -10.36 22.37 27.70
N GLY A 49 -11.15 23.33 27.21
CA GLY A 49 -10.94 24.77 27.44
C GLY A 49 -9.94 25.44 26.47
N THR A 50 -9.46 24.72 25.47
CA THR A 50 -8.54 25.25 24.45
C THR A 50 -9.31 25.72 23.21
N ASN A 51 -9.17 26.98 22.79
CA ASN A 51 -9.90 27.59 21.66
C ASN A 51 -9.15 27.49 20.32
N LEU A 52 -8.46 26.38 20.06
CA LEU A 52 -7.63 26.21 18.85
C LEU A 52 -8.39 25.67 17.63
N GLY A 53 -9.71 25.50 17.71
CA GLY A 53 -10.53 24.96 16.60
C GLY A 53 -10.37 23.45 16.36
N ASN A 54 -9.42 22.80 17.05
CA ASN A 54 -9.21 21.37 17.02
C ASN A 54 -10.23 20.62 17.90
N PRO A 55 -10.55 19.36 17.57
CA PRO A 55 -11.44 18.54 18.40
C PRO A 55 -10.86 18.29 19.81
N ILE A 56 -11.74 18.08 20.78
CA ILE A 56 -11.35 17.85 22.18
C ILE A 56 -11.09 16.36 22.40
N ALA A 57 -9.97 16.01 23.05
CA ALA A 57 -9.66 14.63 23.41
C ALA A 57 -10.65 14.11 24.48
N PRO A 58 -11.11 12.84 24.41
CA PRO A 58 -11.93 12.24 25.45
C PRO A 58 -11.28 12.32 26.83
N GLN A 59 -12.07 12.53 27.88
CA GLN A 59 -11.52 12.73 29.24
C GLN A 59 -10.80 11.48 29.73
N GLU A 60 -11.34 10.30 29.41
CA GLU A 60 -10.78 8.99 29.74
C GLU A 60 -9.38 8.81 29.14
N VAL A 61 -9.18 9.33 27.92
CA VAL A 61 -7.88 9.32 27.24
C VAL A 61 -6.90 10.23 27.97
N VAL A 62 -7.31 11.46 28.29
CA VAL A 62 -6.48 12.45 28.99
C VAL A 62 -6.04 11.92 30.36
N GLU A 63 -6.95 11.30 31.11
CA GLU A 63 -6.63 10.74 32.43
C GLU A 63 -5.70 9.54 32.33
N SER A 64 -5.91 8.67 31.34
CA SER A 64 -5.08 7.46 31.15
C SER A 64 -3.66 7.78 30.67
N LEU A 65 -3.49 8.84 29.86
CA LEU A 65 -2.18 9.31 29.38
C LEU A 65 -1.36 10.05 30.45
N LYS A 66 -1.95 10.49 31.57
CA LYS A 66 -1.15 11.02 32.70
C LYS A 66 -0.19 9.97 33.27
N ASN A 67 -0.55 8.70 33.14
CA ASN A 67 0.17 7.58 33.74
C ASN A 67 0.86 6.68 32.69
N ASN A 68 0.62 6.90 31.40
CA ASN A 68 1.12 6.07 30.30
C ASN A 68 1.56 6.94 29.12
N GLN A 69 2.61 6.53 28.40
CA GLN A 69 3.07 7.26 27.21
C GLN A 69 2.11 7.14 26.03
N ASP A 70 1.61 5.92 25.80
CA ASP A 70 0.64 5.58 24.75
C ASP A 70 -0.53 4.80 25.39
N ILE A 71 -1.75 5.01 24.91
CA ILE A 71 -2.92 4.19 25.31
C ILE A 71 -3.73 3.76 24.09
N GLU A 72 -4.40 2.62 24.18
CA GLU A 72 -5.41 2.19 23.20
C GLU A 72 -6.81 2.58 23.68
N TYR A 73 -7.54 3.35 22.88
CA TYR A 73 -8.91 3.77 23.17
C TYR A 73 -9.72 3.86 21.87
N ASP A 74 -10.86 3.16 21.83
CA ASP A 74 -11.76 3.08 20.67
C ASP A 74 -11.09 2.58 19.38
N GLY A 75 -10.12 1.66 19.50
CA GLY A 75 -9.35 1.14 18.36
C GLY A 75 -8.26 2.08 17.83
N TRP A 76 -8.00 3.18 18.53
CA TRP A 76 -6.94 4.13 18.22
C TRP A 76 -5.86 4.12 19.30
N ILE A 77 -4.62 4.33 18.88
CA ILE A 77 -3.52 4.64 19.79
C ILE A 77 -3.48 6.15 19.97
N TRP A 78 -3.51 6.58 21.23
CA TRP A 78 -3.40 7.97 21.64
C TRP A 78 -2.07 8.20 22.33
N ARG A 79 -1.51 9.40 22.13
CA ARG A 79 -0.29 9.85 22.81
C ARG A 79 -0.31 11.35 23.04
N ILE A 80 0.47 11.82 24.00
CA ILE A 80 0.76 13.24 24.15
C ILE A 80 1.69 13.65 22.99
N ASP A 81 1.36 14.77 22.35
CA ASP A 81 2.16 15.34 21.27
C ASP A 81 3.14 16.38 21.83
N GLU A 82 2.59 17.50 22.25
CA GLU A 82 3.32 18.63 22.80
C GLU A 82 2.51 19.37 23.87
N GLN A 83 3.23 20.11 24.72
CA GLN A 83 2.64 20.98 25.72
C GLN A 83 2.40 22.37 25.13
N ILE A 84 1.14 22.74 24.98
CA ILE A 84 0.72 24.05 24.43
C ILE A 84 0.81 25.13 25.52
N SER A 85 0.48 24.79 26.76
CA SER A 85 0.52 25.72 27.91
C SER A 85 0.77 24.97 29.22
N LYS A 86 0.92 25.72 30.32
CA LYS A 86 1.17 25.17 31.67
C LYS A 86 0.20 24.03 32.05
N ASN A 87 -1.05 24.08 31.55
CA ASN A 87 -2.08 23.08 31.81
C ASN A 87 -2.76 22.54 30.53
N SER A 88 -2.15 22.71 29.36
CA SER A 88 -2.77 22.33 28.08
C SER A 88 -1.81 21.56 27.20
N TYR A 89 -2.31 20.50 26.59
CA TYR A 89 -1.57 19.60 25.71
C TYR A 89 -2.34 19.38 24.42
N SER A 90 -1.61 19.13 23.34
CA SER A 90 -2.15 18.45 22.16
C SER A 90 -1.95 16.95 22.32
N TYR A 91 -2.86 16.20 21.70
CA TYR A 91 -2.85 14.75 21.68
C TYR A 91 -2.89 14.30 20.23
N LEU A 92 -2.08 13.31 19.88
CA LEU A 92 -2.20 12.63 18.61
C LEU A 92 -3.02 11.37 18.79
N ARG A 93 -3.97 11.18 17.90
CA ARG A 93 -4.65 9.90 17.72
C ARG A 93 -4.22 9.29 16.39
N ARG A 94 -3.81 8.02 16.41
CA ARG A 94 -3.49 7.22 15.21
C ARG A 94 -4.22 5.89 15.24
N LYS A 95 -4.64 5.38 14.08
CA LYS A 95 -5.36 4.10 14.04
C LYS A 95 -4.38 3.02 14.44
N LYS A 96 -4.79 2.07 15.26
CA LYS A 96 -3.92 0.91 15.54
C LYS A 96 -3.61 0.22 14.22
N ASN A 97 -2.33 -0.01 13.96
CA ASN A 97 -1.90 -0.82 12.81
C ASN A 97 -2.50 -2.21 12.97
N ASN A 98 -3.60 -2.46 12.28
CA ASN A 98 -4.25 -3.76 12.26
C ASN A 98 -3.78 -4.49 11.00
N ILE A 99 -2.57 -5.04 11.08
CA ILE A 99 -1.99 -5.83 10.00
C ILE A 99 -2.90 -7.00 9.64
N ASP A 100 -3.60 -7.60 10.60
CA ASP A 100 -4.55 -8.68 10.34
C ASP A 100 -5.71 -8.22 9.46
N SER A 101 -6.22 -7.00 9.68
CA SER A 101 -7.26 -6.41 8.82
C SER A 101 -6.73 -6.14 7.41
N VAL A 102 -5.50 -5.64 7.27
CA VAL A 102 -4.89 -5.41 5.95
C VAL A 102 -4.67 -6.73 5.23
N LEU A 103 -4.09 -7.72 5.92
CA LEU A 103 -3.85 -9.06 5.40
C LEU A 103 -5.14 -9.74 4.98
N LYS A 104 -6.21 -9.63 5.78
CA LYS A 104 -7.52 -10.20 5.46
C LYS A 104 -8.10 -9.67 4.14
N GLU A 105 -7.91 -8.39 3.85
CA GLU A 105 -8.40 -7.76 2.62
C GLU A 105 -7.55 -8.14 1.40
N ILE A 106 -6.22 -8.29 1.56
CA ILE A 106 -5.32 -8.59 0.43
C ILE A 106 -5.11 -10.10 0.18
N ASP A 107 -5.28 -10.96 1.18
CA ASP A 107 -5.01 -12.40 1.07
C ASP A 107 -5.78 -13.10 -0.07
N PRO A 108 -7.08 -12.80 -0.32
CA PRO A 108 -7.80 -13.34 -1.46
C PRO A 108 -7.13 -12.97 -2.80
N TYR A 109 -6.66 -11.73 -2.93
CA TYR A 109 -5.96 -11.26 -4.12
C TYR A 109 -4.61 -11.95 -4.32
N LEU A 110 -3.79 -12.07 -3.27
CA LEU A 110 -2.51 -12.79 -3.35
C LEU A 110 -2.71 -14.28 -3.68
N THR A 111 -3.78 -14.88 -3.17
CA THR A 111 -4.15 -16.26 -3.50
C THR A 111 -4.60 -16.41 -4.95
N LYS A 112 -5.37 -15.44 -5.48
CA LYS A 112 -5.73 -15.37 -6.90
C LYS A 112 -4.49 -15.35 -7.79
N LEU A 113 -3.51 -14.50 -7.48
CA LEU A 113 -2.24 -14.42 -8.22
C LEU A 113 -1.50 -15.76 -8.22
N LYS A 114 -1.38 -16.40 -7.06
CA LYS A 114 -0.73 -17.71 -6.93
C LYS A 114 -1.40 -18.78 -7.80
N ASN A 115 -2.73 -18.75 -7.90
CA ASN A 115 -3.50 -19.69 -8.72
C ASN A 115 -3.39 -19.44 -10.23
N MET A 116 -2.87 -18.28 -10.64
CA MET A 116 -2.63 -17.92 -12.04
C MET A 116 -1.23 -18.29 -12.53
N VAL A 117 -0.33 -18.74 -11.65
CA VAL A 117 1.02 -19.17 -12.02
C VAL A 117 0.95 -20.33 -13.01
N GLY A 118 1.79 -20.28 -14.04
CA GLY A 118 1.83 -21.24 -15.14
C GLY A 118 0.71 -21.06 -16.16
N ARG A 119 0.02 -19.92 -16.18
CA ARG A 119 -1.11 -19.65 -17.09
C ARG A 119 -0.92 -18.34 -17.86
N GLN A 120 -1.47 -18.32 -19.07
CA GLN A 120 -1.69 -17.10 -19.83
C GLN A 120 -3.03 -16.49 -19.45
N VAL A 121 -3.00 -15.23 -19.01
CA VAL A 121 -4.17 -14.49 -18.51
C VAL A 121 -4.21 -13.10 -19.13
N LYS A 122 -5.37 -12.44 -19.09
CA LYS A 122 -5.44 -11.02 -19.42
C LYS A 122 -4.74 -10.21 -18.33
N SER A 123 -3.97 -9.20 -18.71
CA SER A 123 -3.23 -8.37 -17.77
C SER A 123 -4.12 -7.73 -16.70
N ILE A 124 -5.33 -7.31 -17.08
CA ILE A 124 -6.32 -6.74 -16.16
C ILE A 124 -6.72 -7.69 -15.03
N GLU A 125 -6.65 -9.00 -15.23
CA GLU A 125 -7.01 -10.00 -14.22
C GLU A 125 -5.93 -10.15 -13.13
N LEU A 126 -4.69 -9.74 -13.43
CA LEU A 126 -3.60 -9.68 -12.46
C LEU A 126 -3.64 -8.42 -11.59
N LEU A 127 -4.39 -7.39 -11.98
CA LEU A 127 -4.52 -6.19 -11.16
C LEU A 127 -5.55 -6.41 -10.03
N PRO A 128 -5.40 -5.76 -8.86
CA PRO A 128 -6.42 -5.79 -7.83
C PRO A 128 -7.75 -5.24 -8.37
N GLU A 129 -8.86 -5.88 -8.00
CA GLU A 129 -10.23 -5.40 -8.29
C GLU A 129 -10.63 -4.26 -7.34
N ILE A 130 -9.70 -3.35 -7.05
CA ILE A 130 -9.90 -2.26 -6.11
C ILE A 130 -9.74 -0.93 -6.84
N LYS A 131 -10.30 0.14 -6.27
CA LYS A 131 -10.21 1.48 -6.85
C LYS A 131 -8.74 1.86 -7.02
N LYS A 132 -8.39 2.23 -8.25
CA LYS A 132 -7.12 2.91 -8.54
C LYS A 132 -7.10 4.22 -7.76
N HIS A 133 -5.99 4.50 -7.11
CA HIS A 133 -5.80 5.79 -6.48
C HIS A 133 -5.75 6.86 -7.58
N TRP A 134 -6.58 7.90 -7.44
CA TRP A 134 -6.81 8.99 -8.41
C TRP A 134 -5.57 9.69 -8.99
N HIS A 135 -4.39 9.54 -8.38
CA HIS A 135 -3.14 10.17 -8.82
C HIS A 135 -2.03 9.20 -9.27
N ASP A 136 -2.22 7.88 -9.17
CA ASP A 136 -1.16 6.91 -9.47
C ASP A 136 -1.72 5.61 -10.08
N ASP A 137 -1.38 5.37 -11.36
CA ASP A 137 -1.75 4.15 -12.09
C ASP A 137 -1.18 2.86 -11.51
N THR A 138 -0.24 2.98 -10.57
CA THR A 138 0.43 1.85 -9.91
C THR A 138 -0.02 1.62 -8.49
N SER A 139 -0.95 2.44 -7.97
CA SER A 139 -1.46 2.40 -6.61
C SER A 139 -2.95 2.03 -6.56
N PHE A 140 -3.30 1.10 -5.67
CA PHE A 140 -4.64 0.58 -5.48
C PHE A 140 -5.00 0.67 -4.00
N GLU A 141 -6.13 1.30 -3.69
CA GLU A 141 -6.60 1.44 -2.32
C GLU A 141 -6.87 0.06 -1.70
N ILE A 142 -6.55 -0.18 -0.44
CA ILE A 142 -6.96 -1.42 0.24
C ILE A 142 -8.27 -1.14 1.00
N PRO A 143 -9.38 -1.86 0.72
CA PRO A 143 -10.68 -1.57 1.30
C PRO A 143 -10.64 -1.56 2.82
N ASN A 144 -11.40 -0.65 3.45
CA ASN A 144 -11.50 -0.55 4.91
C ASN A 144 -10.19 -0.21 5.64
N THR A 145 -9.13 0.17 4.92
CA THR A 145 -7.84 0.53 5.51
C THR A 145 -7.37 1.90 5.00
N THR A 146 -6.32 2.42 5.62
CA THR A 146 -5.61 3.65 5.20
C THR A 146 -4.34 3.31 4.40
N HIS A 147 -4.27 2.11 3.84
CA HIS A 147 -3.10 1.60 3.13
C HIS A 147 -3.43 1.36 1.66
N ASN A 148 -2.39 1.36 0.84
CA ASN A 148 -2.47 1.09 -0.58
C ASN A 148 -1.57 -0.09 -0.94
N LEU A 149 -1.99 -0.87 -1.93
CA LEU A 149 -1.12 -1.76 -2.68
C LEU A 149 -0.46 -0.95 -3.78
N HIS A 150 0.83 -1.16 -3.99
CA HIS A 150 1.51 -0.55 -5.11
C HIS A 150 2.39 -1.54 -5.87
N PHE A 151 2.55 -1.26 -7.16
CA PHE A 151 3.35 -2.05 -8.09
C PHE A 151 4.56 -1.24 -8.56
N ILE A 152 5.76 -1.71 -8.23
CA ILE A 152 6.99 -1.24 -8.87
C ILE A 152 7.36 -2.21 -9.99
N TYR A 153 7.43 -1.69 -11.20
CA TYR A 153 7.81 -2.45 -12.38
C TYR A 153 9.31 -2.30 -12.63
N GLU A 154 10.05 -3.40 -12.54
CA GLU A 154 11.46 -3.46 -12.91
C GLU A 154 11.54 -3.80 -14.40
N ASN A 155 11.95 -2.82 -15.21
CA ASN A 155 12.12 -3.03 -16.64
C ASN A 155 13.42 -3.81 -16.89
N PRO A 156 13.40 -4.82 -17.78
CA PRO A 156 14.64 -5.42 -18.25
C PRO A 156 15.51 -4.36 -18.95
N GLU A 157 16.83 -4.52 -18.86
CA GLU A 157 17.81 -3.59 -19.46
C GLU A 157 17.48 -3.23 -20.91
N GLU A 158 17.61 -1.94 -21.24
CA GLU A 158 17.11 -1.29 -22.47
C GLU A 158 17.68 -1.85 -23.79
N ASN A 159 18.73 -2.66 -23.73
CA ASN A 159 19.51 -3.08 -24.91
C ASN A 159 19.09 -4.43 -25.52
N SER A 160 17.92 -4.98 -25.18
CA SER A 160 17.48 -6.25 -25.74
C SER A 160 16.25 -6.16 -26.61
N ASN A 161 16.34 -6.77 -27.79
CA ASN A 161 15.22 -6.96 -28.70
C ASN A 161 14.35 -8.19 -28.36
N ASP A 162 14.62 -8.89 -27.25
CA ASP A 162 13.89 -10.11 -26.90
C ASP A 162 12.48 -9.81 -26.40
N GLU A 163 11.51 -10.37 -27.11
CA GLU A 163 10.08 -10.33 -26.79
C GLU A 163 9.71 -11.26 -25.64
N GLU A 164 10.57 -12.24 -25.37
CA GLU A 164 10.41 -13.26 -24.32
C GLU A 164 11.21 -12.94 -23.06
N LYS A 165 11.29 -11.66 -22.70
CA LYS A 165 11.96 -11.30 -21.46
C LYS A 165 11.06 -11.47 -20.25
N LEU A 166 11.61 -12.17 -19.27
CA LEU A 166 11.03 -12.25 -17.93
C LEU A 166 11.07 -10.85 -17.31
N ARG A 167 9.89 -10.35 -16.95
CA ARG A 167 9.68 -9.06 -16.28
C ARG A 167 9.33 -9.28 -14.83
N LYS A 168 9.57 -8.27 -14.02
CA LYS A 168 9.34 -8.31 -12.57
C LYS A 168 8.46 -7.14 -12.13
N ALA A 169 7.42 -7.45 -11.38
CA ALA A 169 6.62 -6.45 -10.67
C ALA A 169 6.61 -6.77 -9.18
N THR A 170 7.13 -5.84 -8.38
CA THR A 170 7.22 -5.96 -6.92
C THR A 170 6.01 -5.27 -6.30
N ILE A 171 5.30 -5.98 -5.42
CA ILE A 171 4.09 -5.52 -4.74
C ILE A 171 4.45 -5.13 -3.30
N TYR A 172 4.15 -3.90 -2.93
CA TYR A 172 4.38 -3.39 -1.57
C TYR A 172 3.11 -2.79 -0.98
N ILE A 173 3.05 -2.75 0.35
CA ILE A 173 2.04 -2.00 1.09
C ILE A 173 2.66 -0.65 1.48
N SER A 174 1.93 0.43 1.23
CA SER A 174 2.28 1.79 1.68
C SER A 174 1.11 2.44 2.42
N GLY A 175 1.37 3.56 3.10
CA GLY A 175 0.33 4.46 3.60
C GLY A 175 -0.22 5.40 2.51
N THR A 176 -1.22 6.23 2.84
CA THR A 176 -1.85 7.14 1.87
C THR A 176 -0.92 8.28 1.36
N ASN A 177 -1.01 8.61 0.06
CA ASN A 177 -0.66 9.91 -0.54
C ASN A 177 0.79 10.34 -0.84
N LEU A 178 1.83 9.51 -0.67
CA LEU A 178 3.15 9.88 -1.20
C LEU A 178 3.81 8.68 -1.88
N PRO A 179 4.43 8.83 -3.06
CA PRO A 179 5.29 7.80 -3.61
C PRO A 179 6.35 7.52 -2.54
N PRO A 180 6.39 6.31 -1.96
CA PRO A 180 7.20 6.11 -0.79
C PRO A 180 8.68 6.30 -1.13
N VAL A 181 9.46 6.69 -0.12
CA VAL A 181 10.85 6.23 -0.08
C VAL A 181 10.75 4.71 0.04
N ILE A 182 10.87 4.02 -1.09
CA ILE A 182 10.54 2.59 -1.28
C ILE A 182 11.21 1.68 -0.24
N ASN A 183 12.33 2.12 0.33
CA ASN A 183 13.16 1.37 1.27
C ASN A 183 12.46 0.95 2.57
N ASP A 184 11.36 1.60 2.97
CA ASP A 184 10.66 1.30 4.23
C ASP A 184 9.31 0.60 4.04
N CYS A 185 8.93 0.29 2.80
CA CYS A 185 7.65 -0.36 2.52
C CYS A 185 7.78 -1.89 2.52
N PRO A 186 6.92 -2.61 3.26
CA PRO A 186 6.95 -4.07 3.27
C PRO A 186 6.52 -4.64 1.92
N ILE A 187 7.41 -5.47 1.35
CA ILE A 187 7.16 -6.21 0.13
C ILE A 187 6.30 -7.43 0.47
N ILE A 188 5.11 -7.53 -0.14
CA ILE A 188 4.17 -8.64 0.09
C ILE A 188 4.27 -9.73 -0.98
N GLY A 189 4.81 -9.39 -2.15
CA GLY A 189 5.13 -10.38 -3.15
C GLY A 189 5.75 -9.82 -4.41
N THR A 190 6.21 -10.72 -5.25
CA THR A 190 6.90 -10.42 -6.51
C THR A 190 6.32 -11.27 -7.62
N LEU A 191 5.82 -10.63 -8.67
CA LEU A 191 5.33 -11.26 -9.89
C LEU A 191 6.44 -11.35 -10.91
N PHE A 192 6.62 -12.53 -11.48
CA PHE A 192 7.51 -12.78 -12.61
C PHE A 192 6.67 -13.18 -13.81
N TYR A 193 6.73 -12.42 -14.90
CA TYR A 193 5.81 -12.60 -16.03
C TYR A 193 6.46 -12.29 -17.37
N TYR A 194 5.90 -12.88 -18.42
CA TYR A 194 6.21 -12.57 -19.80
C TYR A 194 5.04 -11.81 -20.43
N GLY A 195 5.34 -10.66 -21.05
CA GLY A 195 4.34 -9.90 -21.80
C GLY A 195 4.02 -10.59 -23.12
N ARG A 196 2.74 -10.72 -23.45
CA ARG A 196 2.27 -11.29 -24.73
C ARG A 196 1.40 -10.27 -25.44
N LEU A 197 1.70 -10.03 -26.71
CA LEU A 197 0.79 -9.33 -27.61
C LEU A 197 -0.24 -10.34 -28.11
N ASN A 198 -1.46 -9.88 -28.41
CA ASN A 198 -2.40 -10.75 -29.11
C ASN A 198 -1.74 -11.17 -30.42
N GLU A 199 -1.71 -12.48 -30.69
CA GLU A 199 -1.37 -12.97 -32.02
C GLU A 199 -2.38 -12.33 -33.00
N MET A 200 -1.86 -11.53 -33.94
CA MET A 200 -2.64 -10.96 -35.04
C MET A 200 -2.83 -12.00 -36.14
#